data_AF-A0A544I9J9-F1
#
_entry.id   AF-A0A544I9J9-F1
#
_cell.length_a   1.000
_cell.length_b   1.000
_cell.length_c   1.000
_cell.angle_alpha   90.00
_cell.angle_beta   90.00
_cell.angle_gamma   90.00
#
_symmetry.space_group_name_H-M   'P 1'
#
loop_
_entity.id
_entity.type
_entity.pdbx_description
1 polymer ?
#
loop_
_entity_poly.entity_id
_entity_poly.type
_entity_poly.pdbx_seq_one_letter_code
_entity_poly.pdbx_strand_id
1 'polypeptide(L)'
;MPTYVMDDGCVFHTIKEALEGNLNSGDIYYYEKNISDIHSLVESEFEKKVYISDDYTNYHINDKYIYEHLSCSMDANLRDPFLLLFVTLERLTKFDSELCINDSVFNIDEFFASSFIQGKLSGFITNRDVATSAWWDSSLHRKLKCKNEAADIFKDKLLSDGVNYQSIFEYKHIFWPNCYFHIGTTNRFSNLYVPEIQNLPILVRHLDFLDKEAKDLYNNYPVPDRFISEASAKGIDLSPESPSTRRNSAAMAQRKITINGKEVLCEWHTKLQATAGRVHYCLNFSEPDEISESVKGRVIIGIFTEHFDT
;
A
#
# COMPACT_ATOMS: atom_id res chain seq x y z
N MET A 1 15.56 6.28 -6.95
CA MET A 1 14.68 7.14 -6.14
C MET A 1 13.35 7.27 -6.87
N PRO A 2 12.23 6.99 -6.20
CA PRO A 2 10.92 7.27 -6.74
C PRO A 2 10.72 8.77 -7.01
N THR A 3 10.06 9.11 -8.11
CA THR A 3 9.72 10.51 -8.44
C THR A 3 8.25 10.55 -8.77
N TYR A 4 7.45 11.03 -7.82
CA TYR A 4 6.03 11.20 -8.03
C TYR A 4 5.74 12.64 -8.45
N VAL A 5 4.87 12.80 -9.44
CA VAL A 5 4.34 14.11 -9.84
C VAL A 5 2.87 14.10 -9.44
N MET A 6 2.49 14.97 -8.52
CA MET A 6 1.09 15.14 -8.18
C MET A 6 0.44 16.08 -9.20
N ASP A 7 -0.74 15.73 -9.67
CA ASP A 7 -1.55 16.62 -10.49
C ASP A 7 -2.25 17.66 -9.60
N ASP A 8 -1.67 18.85 -9.57
CA ASP A 8 -2.24 20.04 -8.94
C ASP A 8 -3.53 20.52 -9.62
N GLY A 9 -3.82 20.15 -10.87
CA GLY A 9 -5.11 20.41 -11.51
C GLY A 9 -6.30 19.79 -10.75
N CYS A 10 -6.06 18.66 -10.08
CA CYS A 10 -7.04 18.01 -9.20
C CYS A 10 -7.28 18.83 -7.92
N VAL A 11 -6.20 19.38 -7.37
CA VAL A 11 -6.22 20.21 -6.16
C VAL A 11 -6.98 21.50 -6.45
N PHE A 12 -6.65 22.19 -7.55
CA PHE A 12 -7.33 23.43 -7.97
C PHE A 12 -8.81 23.21 -8.28
N HIS A 13 -9.16 22.12 -8.96
CA HIS A 13 -10.56 21.77 -9.24
C HIS A 13 -11.32 21.47 -7.94
N THR A 14 -10.76 20.67 -7.03
CA THR A 14 -11.38 20.40 -5.71
C THR A 14 -11.56 21.67 -4.89
N ILE A 15 -10.60 22.60 -4.91
CA ILE A 15 -10.75 23.91 -4.27
C ILE A 15 -11.88 24.71 -4.94
N LYS A 16 -11.92 24.77 -6.27
CA LYS A 16 -12.94 25.51 -7.02
C LYS A 16 -14.35 24.96 -6.72
N GLU A 17 -14.55 23.65 -6.81
CA GLU A 17 -15.83 23.01 -6.53
C GLU A 17 -16.25 23.18 -5.06
N ALA A 18 -15.30 23.18 -4.11
CA ALA A 18 -15.57 23.49 -2.70
C ALA A 18 -16.00 24.95 -2.50
N LEU A 19 -15.35 25.90 -3.17
CA LEU A 19 -15.70 27.32 -3.12
C LEU A 19 -17.05 27.62 -3.80
N GLU A 20 -17.40 26.84 -4.81
CA GLU A 20 -18.69 26.91 -5.52
C GLU A 20 -19.81 26.18 -4.76
N GLY A 21 -19.49 25.45 -3.67
CA GLY A 21 -20.45 24.74 -2.82
C GLY A 21 -20.88 23.38 -3.37
N ASN A 22 -20.20 22.86 -4.39
CA ASN A 22 -20.51 21.61 -5.07
C ASN A 22 -19.90 20.37 -4.38
N LEU A 23 -18.94 20.56 -3.48
CA LEU A 23 -18.36 19.50 -2.65
C LEU A 23 -18.77 19.66 -1.18
N ASN A 24 -19.13 18.55 -0.53
CA ASN A 24 -19.41 18.57 0.90
C ASN A 24 -18.11 18.52 1.72
N SER A 25 -18.19 18.93 2.98
CA SER A 25 -17.04 18.98 3.90
C SER A 25 -16.37 17.63 4.15
N GLY A 26 -17.08 16.52 3.97
CA GLY A 26 -16.53 15.17 4.06
C GLY A 26 -15.61 14.82 2.90
N ASP A 27 -15.97 15.23 1.68
CA ASP A 27 -15.16 15.01 0.48
C ASP A 27 -13.88 15.85 0.49
N ILE A 28 -13.97 17.08 1.03
CA ILE A 28 -12.83 17.97 1.26
C ILE A 28 -11.87 17.37 2.29
N TYR A 29 -12.40 16.90 3.43
CA TYR A 29 -11.61 16.24 4.47
C TYR A 29 -10.94 14.95 3.96
N TYR A 30 -11.65 14.19 3.13
CA TYR A 30 -11.11 12.98 2.52
C TYR A 30 -9.96 13.29 1.56
N TYR A 31 -10.11 14.34 0.74
CA TYR A 31 -9.06 14.83 -0.14
C TYR A 31 -7.85 15.35 0.65
N GLU A 32 -8.08 16.20 1.66
CA GLU A 32 -7.06 16.74 2.56
C GLU A 32 -6.25 15.64 3.25
N LYS A 33 -6.94 14.64 3.79
CA LYS A 33 -6.29 13.51 4.45
C LYS A 33 -5.42 12.74 3.47
N ASN A 34 -5.86 12.50 2.24
CA ASN A 34 -5.06 11.80 1.24
C ASN A 34 -3.85 12.64 0.78
N ILE A 35 -4.00 13.95 0.60
CA ILE A 35 -2.88 14.86 0.31
C ILE A 35 -1.87 14.82 1.45
N SER A 36 -2.33 14.91 2.69
CA SER A 36 -1.51 14.90 3.90
C SER A 36 -0.80 13.55 4.11
N ASP A 37 -1.50 12.44 3.85
CA ASP A 37 -0.96 11.08 3.93
C ASP A 37 0.09 10.87 2.82
N ILE A 38 -0.16 11.34 1.59
CA ILE A 38 0.80 11.29 0.46
C ILE A 38 2.00 12.20 0.75
N HIS A 39 1.77 13.42 1.24
CA HIS A 39 2.83 14.36 1.60
C HIS A 39 3.71 13.78 2.72
N SER A 40 3.10 13.27 3.79
CA SER A 40 3.83 12.65 4.91
C SER A 40 4.63 11.43 4.45
N LEU A 41 4.06 10.60 3.58
CA LEU A 41 4.76 9.47 2.96
C LEU A 41 5.93 9.93 2.08
N VAL A 42 5.74 11.00 1.29
CA VAL A 42 6.79 11.55 0.42
C VAL A 42 7.90 12.24 1.23
N GLU A 43 7.55 12.95 2.29
CA GLU A 43 8.48 13.65 3.18
C GLU A 43 9.29 12.67 4.05
N SER A 44 8.69 11.57 4.51
CA SER A 44 9.39 10.57 5.32
C SER A 44 10.28 9.64 4.50
N GLU A 45 9.98 9.40 3.22
CA GLU A 45 10.63 8.37 2.40
C GLU A 45 11.54 8.91 1.29
N PHE A 46 11.34 10.16 0.81
CA PHE A 46 12.03 10.66 -0.38
C PHE A 46 12.68 12.03 -0.17
N GLU A 47 14.01 12.04 0.03
CA GLU A 47 14.80 13.28 0.00
C GLU A 47 14.71 13.97 -1.39
N LYS A 48 13.76 14.90 -1.50
CA LYS A 48 13.64 16.06 -2.42
C LYS A 48 13.83 15.85 -3.93
N LYS A 49 12.74 16.02 -4.68
CA LYS A 49 12.59 16.97 -5.82
C LYS A 49 11.15 16.93 -6.40
N VAL A 50 10.36 17.97 -6.14
CA VAL A 50 9.03 18.21 -6.73
C VAL A 50 9.00 19.66 -7.29
N TYR A 51 8.35 19.90 -8.43
CA TYR A 51 8.42 21.15 -9.24
C TYR A 51 6.96 21.73 -9.54
N ILE A 52 6.60 23.04 -9.24
CA ILE A 52 5.41 24.00 -9.51
C ILE A 52 5.70 25.58 -9.73
N SER A 53 5.25 26.31 -10.77
CA SER A 53 6.05 27.38 -11.47
C SER A 53 6.03 28.74 -10.83
N ASP A 54 7.06 29.52 -11.14
CA ASP A 54 7.49 30.73 -10.46
C ASP A 54 6.44 31.87 -10.51
N ASP A 55 5.26 31.68 -11.11
CA ASP A 55 4.29 32.75 -11.39
C ASP A 55 2.84 32.49 -10.88
N TYR A 56 2.62 31.47 -10.04
CA TYR A 56 1.25 31.04 -9.70
C TYR A 56 0.45 32.04 -8.84
N THR A 57 1.11 32.95 -8.12
CA THR A 57 0.44 34.00 -7.34
C THR A 57 -0.27 35.04 -8.21
N ASN A 58 0.01 35.05 -9.52
CA ASN A 58 -0.53 36.01 -10.49
C ASN A 58 -1.81 35.51 -11.21
N TYR A 59 -2.29 34.30 -10.90
CA TYR A 59 -3.54 33.79 -11.46
C TYR A 59 -4.78 34.44 -10.82
N HIS A 60 -5.83 34.61 -11.63
CA HIS A 60 -7.09 35.23 -11.24
C HIS A 60 -8.22 34.20 -11.19
N ILE A 61 -9.06 34.29 -10.15
CA ILE A 61 -10.37 33.64 -10.05
C ILE A 61 -11.39 34.74 -9.83
N ASN A 62 -12.44 34.80 -10.67
CA ASN A 62 -13.48 35.85 -10.59
C ASN A 62 -12.89 37.27 -10.47
N ASP A 63 -11.94 37.59 -11.37
CA ASP A 63 -11.25 38.88 -11.45
C ASP A 63 -10.43 39.30 -10.22
N LYS A 64 -10.10 38.36 -9.32
CA LYS A 64 -9.21 38.59 -8.18
C LYS A 64 -8.06 37.60 -8.17
N TYR A 65 -6.90 38.06 -7.71
CA TYR A 65 -5.75 37.17 -7.57
C TYR A 65 -6.05 36.06 -6.55
N ILE A 66 -5.51 34.87 -6.75
CA ILE A 66 -5.69 33.74 -5.84
C ILE A 66 -5.30 34.11 -4.40
N TYR A 67 -4.21 34.86 -4.19
CA TYR A 67 -3.81 35.29 -2.85
C TYR A 67 -4.86 36.17 -2.16
N GLU A 68 -5.65 36.95 -2.91
CA GLU A 68 -6.67 37.85 -2.37
C GLU A 68 -7.85 37.07 -1.80
N HIS A 69 -8.25 35.98 -2.46
CA HIS A 69 -9.26 35.05 -1.93
C HIS A 69 -8.78 34.35 -0.66
N LEU A 70 -7.50 33.96 -0.62
CA LEU A 70 -6.88 33.28 0.52
C LEU A 70 -6.74 34.19 1.75
N SER A 71 -6.51 35.48 1.55
CA SER A 71 -6.45 36.48 2.62
C SER A 71 -7.82 36.94 3.14
N CYS A 72 -8.92 36.60 2.44
CA CYS A 72 -10.28 37.06 2.76
C CYS A 72 -11.24 35.95 3.27
N SER A 73 -10.78 34.72 3.49
CA SER A 73 -11.63 33.65 4.02
C SER A 73 -12.24 34.06 5.38
N MET A 74 -13.56 34.29 5.40
CA MET A 74 -14.32 34.57 6.62
C MET A 74 -14.72 33.30 7.39
N ASP A 75 -14.41 32.10 6.87
CA ASP A 75 -14.64 30.86 7.60
C ASP A 75 -13.36 30.43 8.30
N ALA A 76 -13.32 30.68 9.61
CA ALA A 76 -12.19 30.35 10.47
C ALA A 76 -11.81 28.86 10.42
N ASN A 77 -12.72 27.97 10.01
CA ASN A 77 -12.47 26.53 9.91
C ASN A 77 -11.74 26.13 8.62
N LEU A 78 -11.76 26.99 7.60
CA LEU A 78 -11.08 26.74 6.33
C LEU A 78 -9.72 27.43 6.27
N ARG A 79 -9.49 28.46 7.10
CA ARG A 79 -8.24 29.22 7.11
C ARG A 79 -6.99 28.33 7.23
N ASP A 80 -6.96 27.41 8.19
CA ASP A 80 -5.76 26.64 8.51
C ASP A 80 -5.48 25.53 7.46
N PRO A 81 -6.48 24.76 6.96
CA PRO A 81 -6.31 23.84 5.83
C PRO A 81 -5.82 24.55 4.54
N PHE A 82 -6.36 25.73 4.25
CA PHE A 82 -5.94 26.51 3.08
C PHE A 82 -4.53 27.09 3.24
N LEU A 83 -4.14 27.50 4.45
CA LEU A 83 -2.79 27.95 4.75
C LEU A 83 -1.79 26.79 4.61
N LEU A 84 -2.16 25.58 5.07
CA LEU A 84 -1.34 24.38 4.92
C LEU A 84 -1.16 24.01 3.44
N LEU A 85 -2.23 24.09 2.65
CA LEU A 85 -2.17 23.85 1.21
C LEU A 85 -1.36 24.91 0.48
N PHE A 86 -1.49 26.18 0.84
CA PHE A 86 -0.68 27.28 0.31
C PHE A 86 0.83 27.08 0.60
N VAL A 87 1.18 26.74 1.84
CA VAL A 87 2.56 26.42 2.23
C VAL A 87 3.06 25.18 1.50
N THR A 88 2.19 24.21 1.25
CA THR A 88 2.49 23.00 0.47
C THR A 88 2.74 23.35 -1.01
N LEU A 89 1.95 24.25 -1.60
CA LEU A 89 2.09 24.71 -2.98
C LEU A 89 3.33 25.59 -3.18
N GLU A 90 3.66 26.48 -2.24
CA GLU A 90 4.89 27.30 -2.27
C GLU A 90 6.17 26.46 -2.27
N ARG A 91 6.12 25.26 -1.70
CA ARG A 91 7.27 24.34 -1.63
C ARG A 91 7.57 23.63 -2.94
N LEU A 92 6.72 23.77 -3.95
CA LEU A 92 6.79 23.06 -5.22
C LEU A 92 7.22 24.10 -6.30
N THR A 93 8.25 23.85 -7.14
CA THR A 93 8.91 24.83 -8.08
C THR A 93 8.98 24.48 -9.63
N LYS A 94 8.07 24.92 -10.54
CA LYS A 94 7.50 24.54 -11.94
C LYS A 94 6.13 23.78 -12.29
N PHE A 95 5.02 24.49 -12.65
CA PHE A 95 3.61 24.18 -13.05
C PHE A 95 2.94 25.40 -13.72
N ASP A 96 2.18 25.18 -14.79
CA ASP A 96 1.40 26.14 -15.56
C ASP A 96 -0.04 25.63 -15.70
N SER A 97 -1.01 26.39 -15.16
CA SER A 97 -2.40 25.94 -14.98
C SER A 97 -3.26 26.08 -16.25
N GLU A 98 -2.92 27.00 -17.15
CA GLU A 98 -3.71 27.29 -18.35
C GLU A 98 -3.62 26.18 -19.41
N LEU A 99 -2.56 25.38 -19.37
CA LEU A 99 -2.38 24.22 -20.26
C LEU A 99 -3.11 22.96 -19.78
N CYS A 100 -3.69 22.98 -18.57
CA CYS A 100 -4.08 21.76 -17.87
C CYS A 100 -5.57 21.67 -17.50
N ILE A 101 -6.37 22.73 -17.55
CA ILE A 101 -7.79 22.63 -17.16
C ILE A 101 -8.63 22.25 -18.38
N ASN A 102 -8.93 20.95 -18.51
CA ASN A 102 -10.00 20.47 -19.39
C ASN A 102 -11.03 19.72 -18.55
N ASP A 103 -12.17 20.37 -18.32
CA ASP A 103 -13.28 19.86 -17.51
C ASP A 103 -13.86 18.55 -18.07
N SER A 104 -13.60 18.22 -19.36
CA SER A 104 -14.07 16.97 -19.98
C SER A 104 -13.31 15.71 -19.56
N VAL A 105 -12.30 15.83 -18.70
CA VAL A 105 -11.34 14.74 -18.38
C VAL A 105 -11.48 14.25 -16.92
N PHE A 106 -12.31 14.91 -16.10
CA PHE A 106 -12.53 14.52 -14.71
C PHE A 106 -13.48 13.31 -14.62
N ASN A 107 -13.02 12.25 -13.97
CA ASN A 107 -13.87 11.11 -13.65
C ASN A 107 -14.27 11.21 -12.18
N ILE A 108 -15.54 11.49 -11.93
CA ILE A 108 -16.07 11.84 -10.60
C ILE A 108 -16.25 10.57 -9.74
N ASP A 109 -16.26 9.38 -10.36
CA ASP A 109 -16.80 8.18 -9.71
C ASP A 109 -15.77 7.20 -9.12
N GLU A 110 -14.49 7.23 -9.50
CA GLU A 110 -13.53 6.24 -9.00
C GLU A 110 -12.11 6.81 -8.85
N PHE A 111 -11.42 6.38 -7.79
CA PHE A 111 -10.12 6.88 -7.35
C PHE A 111 -9.10 7.15 -8.47
N PHE A 112 -8.43 8.29 -8.30
CA PHE A 112 -7.23 8.79 -8.95
C PHE A 112 -6.52 7.80 -9.90
N ALA A 113 -6.68 8.04 -11.20
CA ALA A 113 -5.84 7.47 -12.25
C ALA A 113 -4.39 7.86 -11.97
N SER A 114 -3.69 7.03 -11.21
CA SER A 114 -2.25 7.17 -11.12
C SER A 114 -1.63 6.55 -12.38
N SER A 115 -0.67 7.23 -12.98
CA SER A 115 0.08 6.73 -14.12
C SER A 115 1.43 6.26 -13.64
N PHE A 116 1.78 4.99 -13.79
CA PHE A 116 3.13 4.53 -13.45
C PHE A 116 4.00 4.49 -14.70
N ILE A 117 5.20 5.10 -14.66
CA ILE A 117 6.16 4.98 -15.75
C ILE A 117 6.85 3.62 -15.66
N GLN A 118 6.56 2.71 -16.59
CA GLN A 118 7.12 1.36 -16.65
C GLN A 118 8.65 1.41 -16.57
N GLY A 119 9.19 0.63 -15.62
CA GLY A 119 10.65 0.53 -15.40
C GLY A 119 11.27 1.68 -14.61
N LYS A 120 10.51 2.73 -14.24
CA LYS A 120 10.95 3.77 -13.29
C LYS A 120 10.14 3.66 -12.01
N LEU A 121 10.69 4.05 -10.87
CA LEU A 121 9.92 4.17 -9.63
C LEU A 121 9.10 5.47 -9.63
N SER A 122 8.54 5.87 -10.76
CA SER A 122 7.97 7.21 -10.92
C SER A 122 6.53 7.08 -11.36
N GLY A 123 5.65 7.89 -10.77
CA GLY A 123 4.25 7.90 -11.16
C GLY A 123 3.57 9.25 -11.00
N PHE A 124 2.54 9.47 -11.79
CA PHE A 124 1.64 10.61 -11.67
C PHE A 124 0.44 10.20 -10.82
N ILE A 125 -0.09 11.05 -9.93
CA ILE A 125 -1.37 10.80 -9.25
C ILE A 125 -2.34 11.90 -9.69
N THR A 126 -3.44 11.52 -10.35
CA THR A 126 -4.45 12.46 -10.85
C THR A 126 -5.86 11.90 -10.75
N ASN A 127 -6.88 12.73 -10.54
CA ASN A 127 -8.30 12.38 -10.70
C ASN A 127 -8.81 12.54 -12.15
N ARG A 128 -7.91 12.91 -13.07
CA ARG A 128 -8.21 13.08 -14.49
C ARG A 128 -7.86 11.82 -15.26
N ASP A 129 -8.67 11.46 -16.25
CA ASP A 129 -8.29 10.43 -17.21
C ASP A 129 -7.27 10.95 -18.23
N VAL A 130 -6.02 11.03 -17.79
CA VAL A 130 -4.91 11.48 -18.62
C VAL A 130 -4.51 10.48 -19.71
N ALA A 131 -5.13 9.28 -19.77
CA ALA A 131 -4.88 8.32 -20.84
C ALA A 131 -5.27 8.84 -22.23
N THR A 132 -6.09 9.90 -22.28
CA THR A 132 -6.50 10.59 -23.51
C THR A 132 -5.56 11.74 -23.89
N SER A 133 -4.59 12.08 -23.05
CA SER A 133 -3.68 13.22 -23.28
C SER A 133 -2.61 12.88 -24.31
N ALA A 134 -2.18 13.87 -25.10
CA ALA A 134 -1.18 13.68 -26.17
C ALA A 134 0.21 13.23 -25.67
N TRP A 135 0.53 13.50 -24.40
CA TRP A 135 1.78 13.05 -23.76
C TRP A 135 1.68 11.63 -23.18
N TRP A 136 0.48 11.05 -23.13
CA TRP A 136 0.30 9.67 -22.67
C TRP A 136 0.88 8.69 -23.68
N ASP A 137 1.67 7.78 -23.18
CA ASP A 137 2.29 6.70 -23.94
C ASP A 137 1.95 5.39 -23.23
N SER A 138 1.09 4.56 -23.82
CA SER A 138 0.65 3.30 -23.21
C SER A 138 1.75 2.22 -23.12
N SER A 139 2.89 2.43 -23.78
CA SER A 139 4.08 1.59 -23.62
C SER A 139 4.93 2.00 -22.41
N LEU A 140 4.79 3.24 -21.96
CA LEU A 140 5.51 3.78 -20.81
C LEU A 140 4.61 3.98 -19.62
N HIS A 141 3.31 4.18 -19.79
CA HIS A 141 2.38 4.59 -18.75
C HIS A 141 1.32 3.52 -18.53
N ARG A 142 1.02 3.25 -17.26
CA ARG A 142 -0.07 2.37 -16.86
C ARG A 142 -1.08 3.11 -16.01
N LYS A 143 -2.34 3.13 -16.46
CA LYS A 143 -3.47 3.64 -15.69
C LYS A 143 -3.79 2.66 -14.56
N LEU A 144 -3.88 3.18 -13.34
CA LEU A 144 -4.21 2.40 -12.15
C LEU A 144 -5.67 2.59 -11.78
N LYS A 145 -6.31 1.49 -11.36
CA LYS A 145 -7.72 1.47 -10.95
C LYS A 145 -7.90 1.68 -9.45
N CYS A 146 -6.89 1.33 -8.66
CA CYS A 146 -6.95 1.45 -7.21
C CYS A 146 -5.55 1.48 -6.59
N LYS A 147 -5.47 1.87 -5.31
CA LYS A 147 -4.22 1.89 -4.53
C LYS A 147 -3.48 0.55 -4.49
N ASN A 148 -4.22 -0.56 -4.51
CA ASN A 148 -3.62 -1.90 -4.45
C ASN A 148 -2.86 -2.22 -5.74
N GLU A 149 -3.33 -1.75 -6.90
CA GLU A 149 -2.62 -1.91 -8.17
C GLU A 149 -1.30 -1.12 -8.18
N ALA A 150 -1.29 0.08 -7.57
CA ALA A 150 -0.08 0.87 -7.40
C ALA A 150 0.95 0.14 -6.51
N ALA A 151 0.49 -0.40 -5.37
CA ALA A 151 1.31 -1.17 -4.45
C ALA A 151 1.92 -2.41 -5.12
N ASP A 152 1.13 -3.14 -5.91
CA ASP A 152 1.60 -4.31 -6.65
C ASP A 152 2.68 -3.95 -7.68
N ILE A 153 2.51 -2.88 -8.45
CA ILE A 153 3.52 -2.44 -9.42
C ILE A 153 4.80 -1.98 -8.72
N PHE A 154 4.68 -1.24 -7.62
CA PHE A 154 5.84 -0.79 -6.85
C PHE A 154 6.62 -1.99 -6.30
N LYS A 155 5.91 -2.97 -5.74
CA LYS A 155 6.48 -4.23 -5.25
C LYS A 155 7.17 -5.04 -6.36
N ASP A 156 6.52 -5.20 -7.52
CA ASP A 156 7.09 -5.88 -8.69
C ASP A 156 8.36 -5.18 -9.18
N LYS A 157 8.35 -3.84 -9.18
CA LYS A 157 9.51 -3.04 -9.56
C LYS A 157 10.67 -3.23 -8.58
N LEU A 158 10.41 -3.17 -7.28
CA LEU A 158 11.40 -3.46 -6.24
C LEU A 158 12.04 -4.84 -6.45
N LEU A 159 11.23 -5.88 -6.67
CA LEU A 159 11.72 -7.22 -6.99
C LEU A 159 12.58 -7.24 -8.25
N SER A 160 12.15 -6.56 -9.32
CA SER A 160 12.90 -6.50 -10.58
C SER A 160 14.25 -5.77 -10.46
N ASP A 161 14.33 -4.80 -9.54
CA ASP A 161 15.56 -4.05 -9.24
C ASP A 161 16.52 -4.84 -8.33
N GLY A 162 16.13 -6.04 -7.90
CA GLY A 162 16.95 -6.89 -7.04
C GLY A 162 17.16 -6.29 -5.65
N VAL A 163 16.21 -5.49 -5.16
CA VAL A 163 16.29 -4.98 -3.79
C VAL A 163 16.19 -6.13 -2.80
N ASN A 164 16.83 -5.97 -1.65
CA ASN A 164 16.81 -6.98 -0.59
C ASN A 164 15.44 -7.01 0.13
N TYR A 165 15.24 -8.07 0.91
CA TYR A 165 14.06 -8.29 1.72
C TYR A 165 13.79 -7.14 2.68
N GLN A 166 14.83 -6.57 3.30
CA GLN A 166 14.66 -5.51 4.29
C GLN A 166 13.96 -4.29 3.68
N SER A 167 14.37 -3.89 2.47
CA SER A 167 13.74 -2.80 1.72
C SER A 167 12.29 -3.09 1.34
N ILE A 168 11.94 -4.35 1.01
CA ILE A 168 10.54 -4.72 0.76
C ILE A 168 9.73 -4.72 2.06
N PHE A 169 10.32 -5.21 3.15
CA PHE A 169 9.66 -5.38 4.44
C PHE A 169 9.36 -4.06 5.17
N GLU A 170 10.09 -2.99 4.84
CA GLU A 170 9.77 -1.63 5.26
C GLU A 170 8.34 -1.25 4.86
N TYR A 171 7.92 -1.63 3.65
CA TYR A 171 6.60 -1.35 3.10
C TYR A 171 5.56 -2.46 3.33
N LYS A 172 5.82 -3.42 4.22
CA LYS A 172 4.94 -4.59 4.46
C LYS A 172 3.47 -4.25 4.73
N HIS A 173 3.20 -3.12 5.40
CA HIS A 173 1.83 -2.69 5.72
C HIS A 173 1.07 -2.16 4.50
N ILE A 174 1.80 -1.74 3.47
CA ILE A 174 1.26 -1.31 2.18
C ILE A 174 1.08 -2.52 1.26
N PHE A 175 2.07 -3.41 1.22
CA PHE A 175 2.06 -4.59 0.33
C PHE A 175 1.13 -5.70 0.80
N TRP A 176 1.00 -5.89 2.11
CA TRP A 176 0.18 -6.95 2.69
C TRP A 176 -0.70 -6.38 3.82
N PRO A 177 -1.66 -5.50 3.51
CA PRO A 177 -2.50 -4.82 4.49
C PRO A 177 -3.38 -5.77 5.31
N ASN A 178 -3.73 -6.94 4.76
CA ASN A 178 -4.51 -7.99 5.42
C ASN A 178 -3.63 -8.96 6.21
N CYS A 179 -2.33 -8.68 6.31
CA CYS A 179 -1.38 -9.43 7.12
C CYS A 179 -0.93 -8.65 8.37
N TYR A 180 -0.81 -9.36 9.48
CA TYR A 180 -0.17 -8.91 10.70
C TYR A 180 1.18 -9.62 10.82
N PHE A 181 2.28 -8.87 10.82
CA PHE A 181 3.63 -9.44 10.94
C PHE A 181 4.09 -9.39 12.40
N HIS A 182 4.36 -10.56 12.98
CA HIS A 182 4.99 -10.64 14.29
C HIS A 182 6.50 -10.34 14.17
N ILE A 183 6.90 -9.13 14.59
CA ILE A 183 8.22 -8.55 14.28
C ILE A 183 9.39 -9.40 14.79
N GLY A 184 9.25 -10.05 15.94
CA GLY A 184 10.37 -10.75 16.59
C GLY A 184 11.01 -11.86 15.74
N THR A 185 10.23 -12.48 14.87
CA THR A 185 10.60 -13.70 14.12
C THR A 185 10.42 -13.58 12.62
N THR A 186 9.81 -12.49 12.13
CA THR A 186 9.56 -12.27 10.70
C THR A 186 10.42 -11.19 10.09
N ASN A 187 11.05 -10.32 10.87
CA ASN A 187 11.78 -9.16 10.34
C ASN A 187 13.13 -9.48 9.65
N ARG A 188 13.56 -10.74 9.61
CA ARG A 188 14.84 -11.14 9.03
C ARG A 188 14.64 -12.29 8.05
N PHE A 189 14.99 -12.06 6.79
CA PHE A 189 15.00 -13.10 5.77
C PHE A 189 15.93 -14.27 6.13
N SER A 190 17.06 -13.98 6.78
CA SER A 190 18.04 -15.00 7.19
C SER A 190 17.44 -16.09 8.07
N ASN A 191 16.33 -15.82 8.76
CA ASN A 191 15.62 -16.83 9.55
C ASN A 191 15.04 -17.95 8.69
N LEU A 192 14.88 -17.78 7.38
CA LEU A 192 14.39 -18.80 6.46
C LEU A 192 15.46 -19.83 6.05
N TYR A 193 16.74 -19.54 6.30
CA TYR A 193 17.88 -20.40 5.93
C TYR A 193 17.89 -20.82 4.45
N VAL A 194 17.47 -19.92 3.57
CA VAL A 194 17.54 -20.11 2.11
C VAL A 194 18.19 -18.91 1.43
N PRO A 195 18.80 -19.07 0.24
CA PRO A 195 19.40 -17.95 -0.48
C PRO A 195 18.37 -16.89 -0.88
N GLU A 196 18.56 -15.65 -0.42
CA GLU A 196 17.59 -14.57 -0.58
C GLU A 196 17.25 -14.26 -2.03
N ILE A 197 18.25 -14.07 -2.89
CA ILE A 197 18.06 -13.71 -4.31
C ILE A 197 17.10 -14.67 -5.03
N GLN A 198 17.18 -15.97 -4.72
CA GLN A 198 16.38 -17.00 -5.39
C GLN A 198 14.99 -17.16 -4.76
N ASN A 199 14.86 -16.87 -3.46
CA ASN A 199 13.68 -17.22 -2.68
C ASN A 199 12.81 -16.00 -2.31
N LEU A 200 13.32 -14.77 -2.45
CA LEU A 200 12.56 -13.54 -2.19
C LEU A 200 11.33 -13.42 -3.11
N PRO A 201 11.41 -13.68 -4.44
CA PRO A 201 10.21 -13.68 -5.29
C PRO A 201 9.18 -14.76 -4.89
N ILE A 202 9.65 -15.89 -4.35
CA ILE A 202 8.78 -16.98 -3.87
C ILE A 202 8.08 -16.54 -2.57
N LEU A 203 8.83 -15.95 -1.64
CA LEU A 203 8.29 -15.40 -0.40
C LEU A 203 7.23 -14.33 -0.67
N VAL A 204 7.50 -13.38 -1.57
CA VAL A 204 6.53 -12.33 -1.92
C VAL A 204 5.25 -12.94 -2.48
N ARG A 205 5.36 -13.95 -3.36
CA ARG A 205 4.19 -14.66 -3.89
C ARG A 205 3.38 -15.36 -2.80
N HIS A 206 4.05 -15.98 -1.83
CA HIS A 206 3.39 -16.63 -0.70
C HIS A 206 2.66 -15.60 0.17
N LEU A 207 3.30 -14.48 0.49
CA LEU A 207 2.69 -13.40 1.27
C LEU A 207 1.52 -12.76 0.52
N ASP A 208 1.60 -12.59 -0.80
CA ASP A 208 0.50 -12.11 -1.63
C ASP A 208 -0.71 -13.03 -1.57
N PHE A 209 -0.49 -14.35 -1.65
CA PHE A 209 -1.56 -15.32 -1.50
C PHE A 209 -2.19 -15.25 -0.11
N LEU A 210 -1.38 -15.15 0.95
CA LEU A 210 -1.87 -15.05 2.33
C LEU A 210 -2.67 -13.76 2.56
N ASP A 211 -2.26 -12.65 1.95
CA ASP A 211 -2.93 -11.36 2.04
C ASP A 211 -4.25 -11.30 1.28
N LYS A 212 -4.29 -11.83 0.06
CA LYS A 212 -5.40 -11.60 -0.88
C LYS A 212 -6.43 -12.72 -0.93
N GLU A 213 -6.03 -13.96 -0.66
CA GLU A 213 -6.85 -15.12 -1.02
C GLU A 213 -7.02 -16.15 0.10
N ALA A 214 -6.03 -16.30 0.99
CA ALA A 214 -5.99 -17.45 1.88
C ALA A 214 -7.19 -17.57 2.84
N LYS A 215 -7.67 -16.45 3.41
CA LYS A 215 -8.83 -16.48 4.31
C LYS A 215 -10.10 -16.90 3.58
N ASP A 216 -10.38 -16.27 2.44
CA ASP A 216 -11.59 -16.55 1.65
C ASP A 216 -11.57 -17.98 1.11
N LEU A 217 -10.40 -18.43 0.63
CA LEU A 217 -10.24 -19.79 0.13
C LEU A 217 -10.47 -20.81 1.25
N TYR A 218 -9.92 -20.59 2.44
CA TYR A 218 -10.14 -21.47 3.59
C TYR A 218 -11.60 -21.46 4.06
N ASN A 219 -12.25 -20.29 4.09
CA ASN A 219 -13.67 -20.18 4.46
C ASN A 219 -14.57 -20.95 3.49
N ASN A 220 -14.27 -20.92 2.20
CA ASN A 220 -14.98 -21.68 1.19
C ASN A 220 -14.67 -23.19 1.26
N TYR A 221 -13.46 -23.54 1.69
CA TYR A 221 -12.97 -24.92 1.75
C TYR A 221 -12.30 -25.22 3.09
N PRO A 222 -13.06 -25.33 4.20
CA PRO A 222 -12.50 -25.50 5.55
C PRO A 222 -11.90 -26.91 5.78
N VAL A 223 -11.88 -27.76 4.76
CA VAL A 223 -11.24 -29.08 4.79
C VAL A 223 -9.78 -28.92 4.36
N PRO A 224 -8.79 -29.27 5.21
CA PRO A 224 -7.37 -29.02 4.94
C PRO A 224 -6.90 -29.50 3.57
N ASP A 225 -7.26 -30.72 3.16
CA ASP A 225 -6.82 -31.31 1.89
C ASP A 225 -7.28 -30.48 0.68
N ARG A 226 -8.49 -29.90 0.74
CA ARG A 226 -9.02 -29.07 -0.33
C ARG A 226 -8.35 -27.70 -0.35
N PHE A 227 -8.16 -27.07 0.80
CA PHE A 227 -7.40 -25.82 0.88
C PHE A 227 -5.97 -25.97 0.34
N ILE A 228 -5.28 -27.06 0.70
CA ILE A 228 -3.94 -27.39 0.20
C ILE A 228 -3.96 -27.57 -1.33
N SER A 229 -4.92 -28.35 -1.85
CA SER A 229 -5.03 -28.59 -3.30
C SER A 229 -5.26 -27.30 -4.10
N GLU A 230 -6.14 -26.42 -3.62
CA GLU A 230 -6.46 -25.15 -4.29
C GLU A 230 -5.28 -24.17 -4.22
N ALA A 231 -4.57 -24.10 -3.10
CA ALA A 231 -3.35 -23.32 -2.97
C ALA A 231 -2.22 -23.84 -3.88
N SER A 232 -2.05 -25.16 -3.96
CA SER A 232 -1.08 -25.82 -4.84
C SER A 232 -1.36 -25.54 -6.32
N ALA A 233 -2.64 -25.49 -6.73
CA ALA A 233 -3.02 -25.09 -8.08
C ALA A 233 -2.60 -23.64 -8.44
N LYS A 234 -2.37 -22.79 -7.43
CA LYS A 234 -1.83 -21.43 -7.56
C LYS A 234 -0.30 -21.37 -7.38
N GLY A 235 0.35 -22.53 -7.27
CA GLY A 235 1.80 -22.64 -7.09
C GLY A 235 2.27 -22.31 -5.67
N ILE A 236 1.39 -22.42 -4.67
CA ILE A 236 1.72 -22.20 -3.25
C ILE A 236 1.81 -23.56 -2.56
N ASP A 237 3.02 -23.95 -2.14
CA ASP A 237 3.22 -25.13 -1.29
C ASP A 237 2.94 -24.76 0.17
N LEU A 238 1.82 -25.23 0.69
CA LEU A 238 1.43 -25.04 2.07
C LEU A 238 0.84 -26.31 2.68
N SER A 239 1.00 -26.45 3.99
CA SER A 239 0.42 -27.54 4.76
C SER A 239 0.28 -27.12 6.23
N PRO A 240 -0.67 -27.70 6.98
CA PRO A 240 -0.62 -27.62 8.43
C PRO A 240 0.46 -28.56 8.97
N GLU A 241 0.74 -28.46 10.26
CA GLU A 241 1.58 -29.44 10.94
C GLU A 241 1.05 -30.87 10.82
N SER A 242 2.00 -31.82 10.77
CA SER A 242 1.66 -33.23 10.66
C SER A 242 0.89 -33.73 11.90
N PRO A 243 0.06 -34.77 11.76
CA PRO A 243 -0.59 -35.38 12.92
C PRO A 243 0.37 -35.87 14.00
N SER A 244 1.60 -36.28 13.62
CA SER A 244 2.64 -36.68 14.57
C SER A 244 3.11 -35.48 15.39
N THR A 245 3.45 -34.40 14.70
CA THR A 245 3.92 -33.15 15.32
C THR A 245 2.85 -32.54 16.21
N ARG A 246 1.59 -32.54 15.79
CA ARG A 246 0.46 -32.06 16.62
C ARG A 246 0.30 -32.82 17.94
N ARG A 247 0.73 -34.09 18.02
CA ARG A 247 0.72 -34.88 19.25
C ARG A 247 1.93 -34.61 20.15
N ASN A 248 2.99 -34.01 19.60
CA ASN A 248 4.20 -33.66 20.33
C ASN A 248 4.07 -32.22 20.88
N SER A 249 3.74 -32.09 22.16
CA SER A 249 3.54 -30.80 22.81
C SER A 249 4.78 -29.90 22.78
N ALA A 250 5.97 -30.48 22.89
CA ALA A 250 7.23 -29.74 22.82
C ALA A 250 7.47 -29.18 21.41
N ALA A 251 7.21 -29.97 20.36
CA ALA A 251 7.29 -29.50 18.99
C ALA A 251 6.26 -28.41 18.69
N MET A 252 5.01 -28.58 19.16
CA MET A 252 3.95 -27.57 18.96
C MET A 252 4.23 -26.26 19.70
N ALA A 253 4.98 -26.29 20.82
CA ALA A 253 5.38 -25.08 21.53
C ALA A 253 6.28 -24.16 20.67
N GLN A 254 7.10 -24.73 19.77
CA GLN A 254 7.96 -23.95 18.87
C GLN A 254 7.17 -23.12 17.85
N ARG A 255 5.91 -23.50 17.57
CA ARG A 255 5.01 -22.79 16.62
C ARG A 255 4.16 -21.72 17.28
N LYS A 256 4.35 -21.48 18.58
CA LYS A 256 3.62 -20.46 19.31
C LYS A 256 4.38 -19.14 19.26
N ILE A 257 3.65 -18.07 19.04
CA ILE A 257 4.12 -16.70 19.23
C ILE A 257 3.33 -16.04 20.35
N THR A 258 3.82 -14.91 20.87
CA THR A 258 3.11 -14.14 21.89
C THR A 258 2.63 -12.81 21.32
N ILE A 259 1.33 -12.56 21.38
CA ILE A 259 0.70 -11.27 21.02
C ILE A 259 -0.06 -10.79 22.25
N ASN A 260 0.28 -9.61 22.76
CA ASN A 260 -0.33 -9.02 23.96
C ASN A 260 -0.37 -9.97 25.17
N GLY A 261 0.69 -10.76 25.36
CA GLY A 261 0.79 -11.73 26.46
C GLY A 261 -0.03 -13.01 26.28
N LYS A 262 -0.69 -13.20 25.13
CA LYS A 262 -1.43 -14.42 24.78
C LYS A 262 -0.65 -15.23 23.76
N GLU A 263 -0.69 -16.55 23.88
CA GLU A 263 -0.10 -17.45 22.92
C GLU A 263 -1.01 -17.61 21.70
N VAL A 264 -0.43 -17.46 20.50
CA VAL A 264 -1.09 -17.75 19.22
C VAL A 264 -0.34 -18.89 18.55
N LEU A 265 -1.07 -19.90 18.09
CA LEU A 265 -0.50 -21.06 17.40
C LEU A 265 -0.44 -20.82 15.88
N CYS A 266 0.76 -20.74 15.33
CA CYS A 266 1.00 -20.69 13.89
C CYS A 266 1.25 -22.09 13.32
N GLU A 267 0.19 -22.91 13.29
CA GLU A 267 0.23 -24.30 12.83
C GLU A 267 0.40 -24.44 11.31
N TRP A 268 -0.11 -23.48 10.54
CA TRP A 268 -0.01 -23.53 9.09
C TRP A 268 1.33 -22.99 8.65
N HIS A 269 1.91 -23.56 7.59
CA HIS A 269 3.13 -23.04 7.02
C HIS A 269 3.16 -23.17 5.51
N THR A 270 3.81 -22.20 4.86
CA THR A 270 4.21 -22.31 3.45
C THR A 270 5.68 -22.72 3.35
N LYS A 271 6.10 -23.26 2.20
CA LYS A 271 7.45 -23.79 1.97
C LYS A 271 8.11 -23.13 0.76
N LEU A 272 9.21 -22.41 0.98
CA LEU A 272 10.01 -21.86 -0.13
C LEU A 272 10.83 -22.95 -0.83
N GLN A 273 11.30 -23.94 -0.05
CA GLN A 273 12.02 -25.12 -0.54
C GLN A 273 11.53 -26.38 0.17
N ALA A 274 11.80 -27.55 -0.41
CA ALA A 274 11.36 -28.83 0.17
C ALA A 274 11.85 -29.03 1.61
N THR A 275 13.07 -28.58 1.95
CA THR A 275 13.71 -28.82 3.25
C THR A 275 13.90 -27.57 4.11
N ALA A 276 13.64 -26.37 3.59
CA ALA A 276 13.93 -25.11 4.28
C ALA A 276 12.93 -24.00 3.90
N GLY A 277 13.04 -22.83 4.54
CA GLY A 277 12.24 -21.65 4.24
C GLY A 277 10.77 -21.84 4.58
N ARG A 278 10.46 -22.05 5.86
CA ARG A 278 9.10 -22.15 6.37
C ARG A 278 8.60 -20.80 6.84
N VAL A 279 7.43 -20.40 6.32
CA VAL A 279 6.68 -19.25 6.81
C VAL A 279 5.46 -19.76 7.56
N HIS A 280 5.51 -19.74 8.88
CA HIS A 280 4.39 -20.13 9.73
C HIS A 280 3.39 -18.99 9.90
N TYR A 281 2.11 -19.31 9.81
CA TYR A 281 1.03 -18.36 9.91
C TYR A 281 -0.19 -18.93 10.65
N CYS A 282 -1.06 -18.03 11.10
CA CYS A 282 -2.40 -18.33 11.61
C CYS A 282 -3.43 -17.51 10.83
N LEU A 283 -4.47 -18.16 10.33
CA LEU A 283 -5.55 -17.49 9.58
C LEU A 283 -6.52 -16.71 10.49
N ASN A 284 -6.31 -16.71 11.80
CA ASN A 284 -7.00 -15.86 12.78
C ASN A 284 -8.54 -15.93 12.65
N PHE A 285 -9.10 -17.14 12.83
CA PHE A 285 -10.55 -17.37 12.78
C PHE A 285 -11.24 -17.30 14.14
N SER A 286 -10.50 -17.39 15.26
CA SER A 286 -11.09 -17.56 16.60
C SER A 286 -10.14 -17.14 17.73
N GLU A 287 -9.44 -16.02 17.60
CA GLU A 287 -8.54 -15.54 18.65
C GLU A 287 -9.31 -14.75 19.74
N PRO A 288 -8.82 -14.76 21.00
CA PRO A 288 -9.37 -13.92 22.09
C PRO A 288 -9.47 -12.43 21.70
N ASP A 289 -10.40 -11.72 22.34
CA ASP A 289 -10.66 -10.29 22.08
C ASP A 289 -9.37 -9.44 22.17
N GLU A 290 -8.46 -9.76 23.11
CA GLU A 290 -7.21 -9.03 23.33
C GLU A 290 -6.22 -9.13 22.15
N ILE A 291 -6.30 -10.20 21.36
CA ILE A 291 -5.54 -10.38 20.12
C ILE A 291 -6.30 -9.73 18.95
N SER A 292 -7.63 -9.88 18.94
CA SER A 292 -8.50 -9.36 17.89
C SER A 292 -8.38 -7.85 17.70
N GLU A 293 -8.19 -7.06 18.76
CA GLU A 293 -7.96 -5.61 18.64
C GLU A 293 -6.66 -5.26 17.89
N SER A 294 -5.59 -6.03 18.10
CA SER A 294 -4.28 -5.77 17.48
C SER A 294 -4.19 -6.33 16.06
N VAL A 295 -4.75 -7.52 15.85
CA VAL A 295 -4.67 -8.21 14.57
C VAL A 295 -5.80 -7.75 13.64
N LYS A 296 -6.95 -7.32 14.15
CA LYS A 296 -8.10 -6.79 13.39
C LYS A 296 -8.55 -7.73 12.27
N GLY A 297 -8.60 -9.03 12.56
CA GLY A 297 -8.98 -10.05 11.59
C GLY A 297 -7.97 -10.28 10.46
N ARG A 298 -6.74 -9.77 10.56
CA ARG A 298 -5.66 -10.05 9.59
C ARG A 298 -5.10 -11.47 9.75
N VAL A 299 -4.50 -12.00 8.69
CA VAL A 299 -3.68 -13.22 8.75
C VAL A 299 -2.42 -12.93 9.55
N ILE A 300 -2.13 -13.74 10.55
CA ILE A 300 -0.97 -13.59 11.41
C ILE A 300 0.21 -14.29 10.75
N ILE A 301 1.19 -13.54 10.27
CA ILE A 301 2.48 -14.05 9.83
C ILE A 301 3.38 -14.11 11.06
N GLY A 302 3.59 -15.32 11.56
CA GLY A 302 4.15 -15.54 12.88
C GLY A 302 5.65 -15.76 12.86
N ILE A 303 6.14 -16.72 12.07
CA ILE A 303 7.51 -17.20 12.22
C ILE A 303 8.13 -17.48 10.85
N PHE A 304 9.34 -16.96 10.64
CA PHE A 304 10.23 -17.43 9.59
C PHE A 304 11.25 -18.38 10.22
N THR A 305 11.42 -19.58 9.66
CA THR A 305 12.37 -20.58 10.17
C THR A 305 12.89 -21.46 9.03
N GLU A 306 14.00 -22.18 9.24
CA GLU A 306 14.43 -23.25 8.35
C GLU A 306 13.38 -24.37 8.34
N HIS A 307 13.19 -24.96 9.52
CA HIS A 307 12.25 -26.02 9.83
C HIS A 307 12.24 -26.18 11.36
N PHE A 308 11.12 -26.62 11.94
CA PHE A 308 11.02 -26.91 13.37
C PHE A 308 11.13 -28.41 13.65
N ASP A 309 11.37 -28.77 14.90
CA ASP A 309 11.37 -30.17 15.29
C ASP A 309 9.98 -30.81 15.07
N THR A 310 9.96 -32.13 14.84
CA THR A 310 8.76 -32.93 14.56
C THR A 310 8.39 -33.90 15.67
#